data_AF-A0A183HUZ8-F1
#
_entry.id   AF-A0A183HUZ8-F1
#
_cell.length_a   1.000
_cell.length_b   1.000
_cell.length_c   1.000
_cell.angle_alpha   90.00
_cell.angle_beta   90.00
_cell.angle_gamma   90.00
#
_symmetry.space_group_name_H-M   'P 1'
#
loop_
_entity.id
_entity.type
_entity.pdbx_description
1 polymer ?
#
loop_
_entity_poly.entity_id
_entity_poly.type
_entity_poly.pdbx_seq_one_letter_code
_entity_poly.pdbx_strand_id
1 'polypeptide(L)' 'MNGFANELNPFSDDENEAKEILEVDIRTEIIRVRFPSLSLHISIADLLCLAEGELLNGTIIDFYLNHIRCHLIQDS' A
#
# COMPACT_ATOMS: atom_id res chain seq x y z
N MET A 1 54.24 13.43 -21.24
CA MET A 1 54.12 12.02 -20.78
C MET A 1 53.99 12.04 -19.28
N ASN A 2 52.89 11.44 -18.79
CA ASN A 2 52.53 11.09 -17.40
C ASN A 2 52.24 12.30 -16.49
N GLY A 3 51.01 12.56 -16.07
CA GLY A 3 50.18 11.70 -15.19
C GLY A 3 50.50 12.14 -13.75
N PHE A 4 49.61 12.77 -12.98
CA PHE A 4 48.36 12.23 -12.45
C PHE A 4 47.32 13.34 -12.22
N ALA A 5 46.08 13.04 -12.59
CA ALA A 5 44.90 13.81 -12.24
C ALA A 5 44.69 13.78 -10.72
N ASN A 6 44.47 14.95 -10.11
CA ASN A 6 43.89 15.05 -8.78
C ASN A 6 42.44 15.54 -8.95
N GLU A 7 41.61 14.68 -9.53
CA GLU A 7 40.16 14.84 -9.47
C GLU A 7 39.70 14.24 -8.14
N LEU A 8 39.47 15.12 -7.16
CA LEU A 8 38.72 14.78 -5.97
C LEU A 8 37.29 14.50 -6.42
N ASN A 9 36.93 13.22 -6.53
CA ASN A 9 35.56 12.76 -6.76
C ASN A 9 34.63 13.32 -5.67
N PRO A 10 33.55 14.06 -6.04
CA PRO A 10 32.45 14.37 -5.14
C PRO A 10 31.30 13.38 -5.41
N PHE A 11 31.55 12.09 -5.28
CA PHE A 11 30.56 11.01 -5.37
C PHE A 11 31.12 9.87 -4.53
N SER A 12 30.41 9.25 -3.60
CA SER A 12 29.00 9.26 -3.28
C SER A 12 28.95 8.62 -1.90
N ASP A 13 28.51 9.36 -0.88
CA ASP A 13 28.02 8.73 0.35
C ASP A 13 26.69 8.06 -0.04
N ASP A 14 26.81 6.90 -0.68
CA ASP A 14 25.69 5.97 -0.87
C ASP A 14 25.39 5.44 0.53
N GLU A 15 24.50 6.15 1.21
CA GLU A 15 23.85 5.71 2.43
C GLU A 15 23.22 4.34 2.13
N ASN A 16 23.97 3.28 2.44
CA ASN A 16 23.46 1.93 2.48
C ASN A 16 22.53 1.81 3.70
N GLU A 17 21.39 2.49 3.62
CA GLU A 17 20.25 2.26 4.49
C GLU A 17 19.74 0.86 4.10
N ALA A 18 20.29 -0.15 4.79
CA ALA A 18 19.85 -1.52 4.67
C ALA A 18 18.37 -1.55 5.08
N LYS A 19 17.49 -1.43 4.09
CA LYS A 19 16.05 -1.50 4.25
C LYS A 19 15.75 -2.89 4.79
N GLU A 20 15.41 -2.95 6.08
CA GLU A 20 14.95 -4.18 6.71
C GLU A 20 13.70 -4.64 5.96
N ILE A 21 13.84 -5.71 5.15
CA ILE A 21 12.71 -6.32 4.45
C ILE A 21 11.93 -7.09 5.51
N LEU A 22 10.94 -6.43 6.11
CA LEU A 22 9.96 -7.12 6.93
C LEU A 22 9.17 -8.07 6.02
N GLU A 23 9.28 -9.37 6.27
CA GLU A 23 8.45 -10.37 5.62
C GLU A 23 7.04 -10.27 6.19
N VAL A 24 6.14 -9.64 5.43
CA VAL A 24 4.77 -9.38 5.86
C VAL A 24 3.84 -10.43 5.25
N ASP A 25 3.12 -11.18 6.10
CA ASP A 25 2.08 -12.10 5.63
C ASP A 25 0.92 -11.29 5.04
N ILE A 26 0.69 -11.43 3.74
CA ILE A 26 -0.37 -10.74 3.01
C ILE A 26 -1.78 -11.07 3.52
N ARG A 27 -1.95 -12.17 4.26
CA ARG A 27 -3.24 -12.56 4.86
C ARG A 27 -3.52 -11.83 6.18
N THR A 28 -2.56 -11.07 6.68
CA THR A 28 -2.73 -10.28 7.90
C THR A 28 -3.91 -9.34 7.74
N GLU A 29 -4.91 -9.50 8.61
CA GLU A 29 -6.00 -8.54 8.74
C GLU A 29 -5.46 -7.23 9.31
N ILE A 30 -5.78 -6.13 8.63
CA ILE A 30 -5.31 -4.79 9.00
C ILE A 30 -6.46 -3.86 9.31
N ILE A 31 -7.65 -4.11 8.75
CA ILE A 31 -8.83 -3.29 8.98
C ILE A 31 -10.03 -4.20 9.19
N ARG A 32 -10.78 -3.93 10.26
CA ARG A 32 -12.08 -4.52 10.51
C ARG A 32 -13.15 -3.43 10.52
N VAL A 33 -14.13 -3.55 9.62
CA VAL A 33 -15.18 -2.53 9.44
C VAL A 33 -16.55 -3.15 9.66
N ARG A 34 -17.40 -2.44 10.41
CA ARG A 34 -18.77 -2.86 10.68
C ARG A 34 -19.74 -1.86 10.06
N PHE A 35 -20.39 -2.28 8.99
CA PHE A 35 -21.55 -1.63 8.41
C PHE A 35 -22.84 -2.17 9.07
N PRO A 36 -23.99 -1.49 8.93
CA PRO A 36 -25.24 -1.91 9.56
C PRO A 36 -25.69 -3.33 9.21
N SER A 37 -25.42 -3.79 7.99
CA SER A 37 -25.83 -5.10 7.47
C SER A 37 -24.68 -6.01 7.07
N LEU A 38 -23.43 -5.59 7.29
CA LEU A 38 -22.24 -6.32 6.84
C LEU A 38 -21.05 -6.03 7.76
N SER A 39 -20.30 -7.07 8.12
CA SER A 39 -18.99 -6.94 8.75
C SER A 39 -17.94 -7.37 7.72
N LEU A 40 -17.00 -6.48 7.42
CA LEU A 40 -15.90 -6.76 6.50
C LEU A 40 -14.57 -6.83 7.25
N HIS A 41 -13.72 -7.70 6.75
CA HIS A 41 -12.36 -7.94 7.18
C HIS A 41 -11.47 -7.70 5.97
N ILE A 42 -10.52 -6.77 6.08
CA ILE A 42 -9.65 -6.38 4.98
C ILE A 42 -8.22 -6.77 5.37
N SER A 43 -7.63 -7.61 4.55
CA SER A 43 -6.24 -8.05 4.65
C SER A 43 -5.31 -7.16 3.83
N ILE A 44 -4.01 -7.34 4.02
CA ILE A 44 -2.99 -6.69 3.19
C ILE A 44 -3.17 -7.06 1.72
N ALA A 45 -3.46 -8.33 1.41
CA ALA A 45 -3.72 -8.79 0.06
C ALA A 45 -4.88 -8.02 -0.61
N ASP A 46 -5.91 -7.67 0.17
CA ASP A 46 -7.02 -6.88 -0.36
C ASP A 46 -6.59 -5.45 -0.71
N LEU A 47 -5.66 -4.84 0.03
CA LEU A 47 -5.15 -3.51 -0.32
C LEU A 47 -4.19 -3.51 -1.50
N LEU A 48 -3.45 -4.59 -1.73
CA LEU A 48 -2.51 -4.68 -2.84
C LEU A 48 -3.22 -4.53 -4.20
N CYS A 49 -4.50 -4.90 -4.30
CA CYS A 49 -5.28 -4.73 -5.52
C CYS A 49 -5.63 -3.28 -5.86
N LEU A 50 -5.29 -2.31 -4.98
CA LEU A 50 -5.44 -0.87 -5.24
C LEU A 50 -4.25 -0.28 -6.03
N ALA A 51 -3.22 -1.08 -6.31
CA ALA A 51 -2.10 -0.63 -7.12
C ALA A 51 -2.53 -0.31 -8.57
N GLU A 52 -1.77 0.56 -9.22
CA GLU A 52 -2.05 0.96 -10.60
C GLU A 52 -1.99 -0.24 -11.55
N GLY A 53 -3.03 -0.40 -12.38
CA GLY A 53 -3.13 -1.49 -13.36
C GLY A 53 -3.70 -2.80 -12.81
N GLU A 54 -3.97 -2.89 -11.51
CA GLU A 54 -4.55 -4.07 -10.89
C GLU A 54 -6.09 -4.09 -10.96
N LEU A 55 -6.66 -5.28 -10.88
CA LEU A 55 -8.11 -5.47 -10.78
C LEU A 55 -8.56 -5.45 -9.32
N LEU A 56 -9.63 -4.71 -9.04
CA LEU A 56 -10.23 -4.68 -7.71
C LEU A 56 -10.85 -6.04 -7.37
N ASN A 57 -10.62 -6.48 -6.14
CA ASN A 57 -11.26 -7.68 -5.62
C ASN A 57 -12.63 -7.38 -5.01
N GLY A 58 -13.41 -8.44 -4.74
CA GLY A 58 -14.75 -8.33 -4.18
C GLY A 58 -14.79 -7.63 -2.82
N THR A 59 -13.81 -7.88 -1.93
CA THR A 59 -13.74 -7.28 -0.60
C THR A 59 -13.69 -5.75 -0.65
N ILE A 60 -12.83 -5.20 -1.52
CA ILE A 60 -12.67 -3.75 -1.68
C ILE A 60 -13.91 -3.13 -2.35
N ILE A 61 -14.49 -3.83 -3.32
CA ILE A 61 -15.75 -3.40 -3.97
C ILE A 61 -16.87 -3.32 -2.93
N ASP A 62 -17.07 -4.37 -2.13
CA ASP A 62 -18.09 -4.42 -1.09
C ASP A 62 -17.88 -3.34 -0.03
N PHE A 63 -16.62 -3.12 0.37
CA PHE A 63 -16.27 -2.04 1.29
C PHE A 63 -16.71 -0.68 0.74
N TYR A 64 -16.39 -0.38 -0.52
CA TYR A 64 -16.69 0.90 -1.13
C TYR A 64 -18.20 1.11 -1.34
N LEU A 65 -18.92 0.09 -1.81
CA LEU A 65 -20.38 0.15 -1.98
C LEU A 65 -21.10 0.37 -0.65
N ASN A 66 -20.66 -0.32 0.42
CA ASN A 66 -21.25 -0.11 1.74
C ASN A 66 -20.90 1.25 2.33
N HIS A 67 -19.70 1.78 2.05
CA HIS A 67 -19.34 3.14 2.41
C HIS A 67 -20.29 4.16 1.76
N ILE A 68 -20.54 4.03 0.45
CA ILE A 68 -21.51 4.87 -0.29
C ILE A 68 -22.89 4.78 0.35
N ARG A 69 -23.40 3.57 0.58
CA ARG A 69 -24.73 3.38 1.16
C ARG A 69 -24.90 4.05 2.53
N CYS A 70 -23.87 4.02 3.38
CA CYS A 70 -23.97 4.54 4.75
C CYS A 70 -23.76 6.06 4.86
N HIS A 71 -23.00 6.67 3.94
CA HIS A 71 -22.56 8.07 4.08
C HIS A 71 -23.00 8.99 2.95
N LEU A 72 -23.25 8.45 1.75
CA LEU A 72 -23.58 9.23 0.55
C LEU A 72 -25.06 9.12 0.17
N ILE A 73 -25.71 7.99 0.50
CA ILE A 73 -27.15 7.78 0.31
C ILE A 73 -27.88 7.98 1.64
N GLN A 74 -27.54 9.03 2.38
CA GLN A 74 -28.38 9.44 3.51
C GLN A 74 -29.63 10.10 2.93
N ASP A 75 -30.79 9.46 3.18
CA ASP A 75 -32.09 9.86 2.68
C ASP A 75 -32.36 11.36 2.88
N SER A 76 -32.86 12.02 1.81
CA SER A 76 -33.57 13.30 1.89
C SER A 76 -34.91 13.14 2.59
#